data_AF-G0QFF0-F1
#
_entry.id   AF-G0QFF0-F1
#
_cell.length_a   1.000
_cell.length_b   1.000
_cell.length_c   1.000
_cell.angle_alpha   90.00
_cell.angle_beta   90.00
_cell.angle_gamma   90.00
#
_symmetry.space_group_name_H-M   'P 1'
#
loop_
_entity.id
_entity.type
_entity.pdbx_description
1 polymer ?
#
loop_
_entity_poly.entity_id
_entity_poly.type
_entity_poly.pdbx_seq_one_letter_code
_entity_poly.pdbx_strand_id
1 'polypeptide(L)'
;MRYKVSENLNNRNGVISNLHCFLMRSLDTGFKTKWSGLWSPPYKYLDYYGIRINGIWLDSDSVQAVEYGDQMTLYHDVGGISVKENVAAPPDTPGIEVTLELESKNKDKKAAHIMLEAGVDIRHKSQDISHKNYSIETGPNRVRLARGGKNLIITSEEELDLKGESLPKRTFSR
;
A
#
# COMPACT_ATOMS: atom_id res chain seq x y z
N MET A 1 8.74 21.36 -0.30
CA MET A 1 9.02 21.53 -1.74
C MET A 1 8.37 20.36 -2.47
N ARG A 2 7.54 20.59 -3.49
CA ARG A 2 6.86 19.51 -4.23
C ARG A 2 7.50 19.36 -5.60
N TYR A 3 7.74 18.13 -6.01
CA TYR A 3 8.31 17.81 -7.32
C TYR A 3 7.40 16.83 -8.04
N LYS A 4 7.18 17.06 -9.34
CA LYS A 4 6.50 16.11 -10.22
C LYS A 4 7.54 15.33 -11.01
N VAL A 5 7.40 14.02 -11.03
CA VAL A 5 8.25 13.09 -11.78
C VAL A 5 7.35 12.24 -12.67
N SER A 6 7.64 12.20 -13.96
CA SER A 6 6.91 11.39 -14.95
C SER A 6 7.79 10.38 -15.68
N GLU A 7 9.09 10.36 -15.41
CA GLU A 7 10.05 9.51 -16.10
C GLU A 7 10.94 8.75 -15.11
N ASN A 8 11.39 7.55 -15.52
CA ASN A 8 12.29 6.70 -14.74
C ASN A 8 11.77 6.40 -13.31
N LEU A 9 10.45 6.29 -13.14
CA LEU A 9 9.80 6.00 -11.86
C LEU A 9 10.28 4.66 -11.27
N ASN A 10 10.61 3.71 -12.14
CA ASN A 10 11.14 2.40 -11.78
C ASN A 10 12.48 2.44 -11.02
N ASN A 11 13.26 3.50 -11.15
CA ASN A 11 14.55 3.63 -10.49
C ASN A 11 14.51 4.58 -9.28
N ARG A 12 13.31 5.01 -8.87
CA ARG A 12 13.11 5.98 -7.80
C ARG A 12 12.30 5.38 -6.67
N ASN A 13 12.64 5.79 -5.46
CA ASN A 13 11.90 5.45 -4.25
C ASN A 13 11.38 6.74 -3.61
N GLY A 14 10.23 6.63 -2.96
CA GLY A 14 9.66 7.65 -2.11
C GLY A 14 9.53 7.15 -0.68
N VAL A 15 9.65 8.09 0.25
CA VAL A 15 9.48 7.89 1.68
C VAL A 15 8.48 8.91 2.18
N ILE A 16 7.38 8.43 2.76
CA ILE A 16 6.45 9.28 3.51
C ILE A 16 6.51 8.84 4.97
N SER A 17 6.58 9.79 5.90
CA SER A 17 6.85 9.51 7.31
C SER A 17 6.16 10.49 8.23
N ASN A 18 5.84 10.02 9.44
CA ASN A 18 5.47 10.84 10.58
C ASN A 18 6.34 10.49 11.80
N LEU A 19 5.98 10.96 12.98
CA LEU A 19 6.73 10.72 14.22
C LEU A 19 6.73 9.25 14.66
N HIS A 20 5.84 8.42 14.13
CA HIS A 20 5.61 7.05 14.59
C HIS A 20 6.10 5.99 13.61
N CYS A 21 6.08 6.28 12.31
CA CYS A 21 6.36 5.32 11.25
C CYS A 21 6.82 5.98 9.95
N PHE A 22 7.31 5.16 9.03
CA PHE A 22 7.53 5.55 7.65
C PHE A 22 7.10 4.44 6.69
N LEU A 23 6.62 4.84 5.51
CA LEU A 23 6.43 4.00 4.36
C LEU A 23 7.53 4.29 3.35
N MET A 24 8.29 3.27 2.96
CA MET A 24 9.23 3.34 1.84
C MET A 24 8.69 2.52 0.68
N ARG A 25 8.53 3.10 -0.52
CA ARG A 25 8.08 2.35 -1.71
C ARG A 25 8.77 2.84 -2.97
N SER A 26 8.80 2.00 -4.00
CA SER A 26 9.20 2.45 -5.33
C SER A 26 8.10 3.32 -5.94
N LEU A 27 8.50 4.38 -6.67
CA LEU A 27 7.55 5.34 -7.25
C LEU A 27 6.76 4.76 -8.42
N ASP A 28 7.22 3.65 -8.99
CA ASP A 28 6.45 2.83 -9.93
C ASP A 28 5.54 1.80 -9.25
N THR A 29 5.34 1.92 -7.92
CA THR A 29 4.56 1.03 -7.05
C THR A 29 5.16 -0.36 -6.77
N GLY A 30 6.27 -0.73 -7.40
CA GLY A 30 6.83 -2.07 -7.27
C GLY A 30 7.38 -2.40 -5.88
N PHE A 31 7.32 -3.68 -5.50
CA PHE A 31 8.03 -4.22 -4.33
C PHE A 31 9.43 -4.71 -4.74
N LYS A 32 10.43 -3.84 -4.64
CA LYS A 32 11.78 -4.10 -5.19
C LYS A 32 12.83 -4.50 -4.17
N THR A 33 12.62 -4.20 -2.89
CA THR A 33 13.63 -4.43 -1.86
C THR A 33 13.00 -4.92 -0.56
N LYS A 34 13.79 -5.62 0.27
CA LYS A 34 13.35 -6.02 1.61
C LYS A 34 13.04 -4.84 2.55
N TRP A 35 13.50 -3.64 2.19
CA TRP A 35 13.28 -2.41 2.94
C TRP A 35 11.98 -1.70 2.54
N SER A 36 11.38 -2.08 1.42
CA SER A 36 10.09 -1.55 1.00
C SER A 36 9.00 -1.90 2.02
N GLY A 37 8.01 -1.03 2.16
CA GLY A 37 6.85 -1.22 3.00
C GLY A 37 6.82 -0.32 4.24
N LEU A 38 5.94 -0.66 5.18
CA LEU A 38 5.64 0.14 6.36
C LEU A 38 6.48 -0.31 7.57
N TRP A 39 7.13 0.65 8.19
CA TRP A 39 8.01 0.44 9.33
C TRP A 39 7.64 1.39 10.48
N SER A 40 7.55 0.84 11.69
CA SER A 40 7.68 1.61 12.93
C SER A 40 8.94 1.08 13.62
N PRO A 41 10.10 1.75 13.42
CA PRO A 41 11.38 1.19 13.84
C PRO A 41 11.40 0.77 15.31
N PRO A 42 11.97 -0.41 15.64
CA PRO A 42 12.74 -1.30 14.76
C PRO A 42 11.91 -2.39 14.05
N TYR A 43 10.58 -2.25 13.97
CA TYR A 43 9.69 -3.28 13.42
C TYR A 43 9.17 -2.93 12.03
N LYS A 44 9.08 -3.95 11.18
CA LYS A 44 8.32 -3.94 9.93
C LYS A 44 6.91 -4.43 10.21
N TYR A 45 5.94 -3.91 9.45
CA TYR A 45 4.53 -4.30 9.53
C TYR A 45 3.98 -4.75 8.18
N LEU A 46 4.41 -4.11 7.10
CA LEU A 46 3.95 -4.36 5.75
C LEU A 46 5.16 -4.43 4.82
N ASP A 47 5.23 -5.41 3.91
CA ASP A 47 6.14 -5.46 2.76
C ASP A 47 5.67 -4.53 1.64
N TYR A 48 4.39 -4.62 1.29
CA TYR A 48 3.75 -3.81 0.25
C TYR A 48 2.24 -3.75 0.45
N TYR A 49 1.61 -2.78 -0.19
CA TYR A 49 0.21 -2.89 -0.58
C TYR A 49 0.10 -2.68 -2.09
N GLY A 50 -0.94 -3.25 -2.69
CA GLY A 50 -1.32 -3.02 -4.07
C GLY A 50 -2.82 -2.79 -4.15
N ILE A 51 -3.24 -1.96 -5.10
CA ILE A 51 -4.65 -1.63 -5.31
C ILE A 51 -5.05 -2.08 -6.71
N ARG A 52 -6.21 -2.72 -6.85
CA ARG A 52 -6.85 -3.00 -8.14
C ARG A 52 -8.13 -2.23 -8.28
N ILE A 53 -8.40 -1.73 -9.49
CA ILE A 53 -9.67 -1.12 -9.86
C ILE A 53 -10.20 -1.86 -11.07
N ASN A 54 -11.40 -2.43 -10.95
CA ASN A 54 -12.04 -3.24 -11.99
C ASN A 54 -11.12 -4.35 -12.55
N GLY A 55 -10.30 -4.95 -11.68
CA GLY A 55 -9.37 -6.02 -12.02
C GLY A 55 -8.01 -5.57 -12.55
N ILE A 56 -7.80 -4.28 -12.81
CA ILE A 56 -6.53 -3.72 -13.29
C ILE A 56 -5.74 -3.18 -12.10
N TRP A 57 -4.45 -3.50 -12.02
CA TRP A 57 -3.56 -3.03 -10.96
C TRP A 57 -3.17 -1.56 -11.14
N LEU A 58 -3.09 -0.86 -10.00
CA LEU A 58 -2.37 0.40 -9.90
C LEU A 58 -0.88 0.08 -9.74
N ASP A 59 -0.20 -0.10 -10.88
CA ASP A 59 1.16 -0.58 -10.97
C ASP A 59 2.06 0.27 -11.89
N SER A 60 3.23 -0.27 -12.27
CA SER A 60 4.17 0.38 -13.19
C SER A 60 3.61 0.63 -14.58
N ASP A 61 2.62 -0.16 -15.00
CA ASP A 61 2.03 -0.05 -16.34
C ASP A 61 0.92 1.00 -16.37
N SER A 62 0.25 1.24 -15.24
CA SER A 62 -0.80 2.25 -15.15
C SER A 62 -0.34 3.61 -14.64
N VAL A 63 0.75 3.69 -13.85
CA VAL A 63 1.25 4.95 -13.30
C VAL A 63 1.85 5.85 -14.40
N GLN A 64 1.37 7.09 -14.47
CA GLN A 64 1.78 8.08 -15.46
C GLN A 64 2.71 9.15 -14.87
N ALA A 65 2.49 9.51 -13.60
CA ALA A 65 3.29 10.51 -12.91
C ALA A 65 3.16 10.35 -11.40
N VAL A 66 4.14 10.88 -10.69
CA VAL A 66 4.11 11.00 -9.23
C VAL A 66 4.49 12.42 -8.82
N GLU A 67 3.65 13.04 -8.00
CA GLU A 67 4.01 14.21 -7.22
C GLU A 67 4.49 13.78 -5.84
N TYR A 68 5.63 14.32 -5.43
CA TYR A 68 6.31 13.91 -4.20
C TYR A 68 6.75 15.12 -3.38
N GLY A 69 6.51 15.03 -2.07
CA GLY A 69 6.81 16.06 -1.07
C GLY A 69 6.32 15.60 0.29
N ASP A 70 5.47 16.39 0.94
CA ASP A 70 4.88 16.06 2.25
C ASP A 70 3.93 14.84 2.17
N GLN A 71 3.37 14.60 0.99
CA GLN A 71 2.62 13.40 0.62
C GLN A 71 3.13 12.89 -0.73
N MET A 72 2.73 11.68 -1.10
CA MET A 72 2.95 11.11 -2.43
C MET A 72 1.62 11.02 -3.15
N THR A 73 1.50 11.68 -4.30
CA THR A 73 0.31 11.59 -5.16
C THR A 73 0.71 10.88 -6.45
N LEU A 74 0.19 9.68 -6.68
CA LEU A 74 0.41 8.91 -7.89
C LEU A 74 -0.80 9.07 -8.83
N TYR A 75 -0.51 9.35 -10.09
CA TYR A 75 -1.52 9.52 -11.14
C TYR A 75 -1.51 8.29 -12.03
N HIS A 76 -2.63 7.57 -12.09
CA HIS A 76 -2.79 6.37 -12.90
C HIS A 76 -3.87 6.54 -13.96
N ASP A 77 -3.75 5.76 -15.02
CA ASP A 77 -4.80 5.55 -16.02
C ASP A 77 -5.15 4.06 -16.10
N VAL A 78 -6.40 3.71 -15.77
CA VAL A 78 -6.86 2.31 -15.78
C VAL A 78 -8.24 2.20 -16.42
N GLY A 79 -8.31 1.53 -17.58
CA GLY A 79 -9.59 1.21 -18.22
C GLY A 79 -10.48 2.43 -18.52
N GLY A 80 -9.88 3.59 -18.79
CA GLY A 80 -10.60 4.85 -19.03
C GLY A 80 -11.12 5.53 -17.74
N ILE A 81 -10.53 5.21 -16.59
CA ILE A 81 -10.70 5.91 -15.32
C ILE A 81 -9.35 6.56 -14.99
N SER A 82 -9.37 7.87 -14.75
CA SER A 82 -8.25 8.59 -14.16
C SER A 82 -8.29 8.36 -12.65
N VAL A 83 -7.17 7.94 -12.08
CA VAL A 83 -7.07 7.63 -10.65
C VAL A 83 -5.96 8.46 -10.06
N LYS A 84 -6.25 9.15 -8.96
CA LYS A 84 -5.27 9.85 -8.16
C LYS A 84 -5.18 9.15 -6.81
N GLU A 85 -4.08 8.46 -6.59
CA GLU A 85 -3.73 7.79 -5.33
C GLU A 85 -2.92 8.75 -4.47
N ASN A 86 -3.50 9.26 -3.39
CA ASN A 86 -2.78 10.07 -2.41
C ASN A 86 -2.35 9.19 -1.25
N VAL A 87 -1.07 9.25 -0.90
CA VAL A 87 -0.46 8.52 0.20
C VAL A 87 0.14 9.52 1.17
N ALA A 88 -0.38 9.55 2.39
CA ALA A 88 0.03 10.48 3.43
C ALA A 88 0.42 9.75 4.72
N ALA A 89 1.24 10.38 5.55
CA ALA A 89 1.48 9.97 6.93
C ALA A 89 0.97 11.07 7.87
N PRO A 90 -0.30 11.00 8.30
CA PRO A 90 -0.86 12.00 9.20
C PRO A 90 -0.04 12.10 10.50
N PRO A 91 0.16 13.30 11.08
CA PRO A 91 0.99 13.47 12.26
C PRO A 91 0.43 12.76 13.50
N ASP A 92 -0.90 12.64 13.60
CA ASP A 92 -1.60 12.13 14.78
C ASP A 92 -1.96 10.64 14.70
N THR A 93 -1.58 9.97 13.60
CA THR A 93 -1.93 8.56 13.36
C THR A 93 -0.67 7.71 13.28
N PRO A 94 -0.54 6.61 14.05
CA PRO A 94 0.59 5.67 13.93
C PRO A 94 0.43 4.75 12.71
N GLY A 95 0.41 5.34 11.52
CA GLY A 95 0.21 4.65 10.25
C GLY A 95 0.27 5.60 9.06
N ILE A 96 -0.27 5.13 7.94
CA ILE A 96 -0.43 5.89 6.70
C ILE A 96 -1.90 5.92 6.29
N GLU A 97 -2.26 6.92 5.51
CA GLU A 97 -3.56 7.04 4.85
C GLU A 97 -3.36 6.91 3.34
N VAL A 98 -4.27 6.19 2.69
CA VAL A 98 -4.31 6.04 1.23
C VAL A 98 -5.71 6.41 0.75
N THR A 99 -5.79 7.43 -0.08
CA THR A 99 -7.06 7.99 -0.59
C THR A 99 -7.07 7.93 -2.11
N LEU A 100 -8.15 7.42 -2.68
CA LEU A 100 -8.34 7.30 -4.13
C LEU A 100 -9.39 8.31 -4.60
N GLU A 101 -8.99 9.21 -5.48
CA GLU A 101 -9.93 10.05 -6.24
C GLU A 101 -10.10 9.45 -7.65
N LEU A 102 -11.34 9.16 -8.04
CA LEU A 102 -11.66 8.48 -9.30
C LEU A 102 -12.47 9.40 -10.21
N GLU A 103 -12.03 9.53 -11.47
CA GLU A 103 -12.73 10.30 -12.49
C GLU A 103 -12.90 9.47 -13.77
N SER A 104 -14.14 9.34 -14.25
CA SER A 104 -14.40 8.71 -15.55
C SER A 104 -13.92 9.65 -16.66
N LYS A 105 -13.11 9.15 -17.59
CA LYS A 105 -12.67 9.92 -18.77
C LYS A 105 -13.77 10.05 -19.83
N ASN A 106 -14.82 9.25 -19.69
CA ASN A 106 -15.98 9.27 -20.58
C ASN A 106 -17.16 9.92 -19.85
N LYS A 107 -18.13 10.44 -20.62
CA LYS A 107 -19.37 11.03 -20.05
C LYS A 107 -20.22 10.02 -19.28
N ASP A 108 -19.98 8.72 -19.48
CA ASP A 108 -20.68 7.65 -18.80
C ASP A 108 -20.06 7.38 -17.42
N LYS A 109 -20.93 7.24 -16.41
CA LYS A 109 -20.54 6.79 -15.08
C LYS A 109 -20.09 5.34 -15.16
N LYS A 110 -18.87 5.04 -14.69
CA LYS A 110 -18.36 3.69 -14.51
C LYS A 110 -18.41 3.31 -13.04
N ALA A 111 -18.95 2.14 -12.73
CA ALA A 111 -18.79 1.56 -11.40
C ALA A 111 -17.31 1.20 -11.19
N ALA A 112 -16.81 1.42 -9.97
CA ALA A 112 -15.45 1.08 -9.58
C ALA A 112 -15.50 0.02 -8.47
N HIS A 113 -15.05 -1.19 -8.79
CA HIS A 113 -14.76 -2.22 -7.81
C HIS A 113 -13.29 -2.13 -7.40
N ILE A 114 -13.03 -1.77 -6.15
CA ILE A 114 -11.70 -1.53 -5.61
C ILE A 114 -11.30 -2.70 -4.73
N MET A 115 -10.08 -3.21 -4.90
CA MET A 115 -9.50 -4.25 -4.05
C MET A 115 -8.14 -3.80 -3.53
N LEU A 116 -7.87 -4.07 -2.25
CA LEU A 116 -6.56 -3.90 -1.63
C LEU A 116 -5.93 -5.28 -1.42
N GLU A 117 -4.70 -5.45 -1.87
CA GLU A 117 -3.82 -6.55 -1.48
C GLU A 117 -2.76 -6.03 -0.52
N ALA A 118 -2.53 -6.72 0.60
CA ALA A 118 -1.55 -6.35 1.60
C ALA A 118 -0.57 -7.50 1.87
N GLY A 119 0.71 -7.28 1.54
CA GLY A 119 1.80 -8.18 1.92
C GLY A 119 2.23 -7.91 3.35
N VAL A 120 1.66 -8.62 4.33
CA VAL A 120 1.92 -8.37 5.76
C VAL A 120 3.21 -9.05 6.23
N ASP A 121 4.08 -8.30 6.91
CA ASP A 121 5.36 -8.78 7.45
C ASP A 121 5.66 -8.12 8.82
N ILE A 122 4.93 -8.58 9.86
CA ILE A 122 5.17 -8.12 11.24
C ILE A 122 6.40 -8.83 11.82
N ARG A 123 7.55 -8.15 11.84
CA ARG A 123 8.81 -8.68 12.37
C ARG A 123 9.78 -7.59 12.84
N HIS A 124 10.74 -7.96 13.68
CA HIS A 124 11.87 -7.08 14.01
C HIS A 124 12.85 -6.99 12.83
N LYS A 125 13.53 -5.86 12.63
CA LYS A 125 14.50 -5.65 11.53
C LYS A 125 15.62 -6.68 11.47
N SER A 126 15.97 -7.30 12.60
CA SER A 126 17.03 -8.30 12.73
C SER A 126 16.56 -9.74 12.47
N GLN A 127 15.26 -9.95 12.27
CA GLN A 127 14.69 -11.26 12.00
C GLN A 127 14.41 -11.38 10.51
N ASP A 128 14.60 -12.57 9.94
CA ASP A 128 14.01 -12.91 8.65
C ASP A 128 12.55 -13.35 8.82
N ILE A 129 11.84 -13.45 7.69
CA ILE A 129 10.44 -13.81 7.65
C ILE A 129 10.28 -15.22 8.21
N SER A 130 9.43 -15.38 9.22
CA SER A 130 9.16 -16.68 9.84
C SER A 130 7.86 -17.27 9.32
N HIS A 131 7.74 -18.60 9.36
CA HIS A 131 6.52 -19.36 9.06
C HIS A 131 5.36 -19.20 10.07
N LYS A 132 5.48 -18.30 11.06
CA LYS A 132 4.46 -18.14 12.09
C LYS A 132 3.22 -17.45 11.53
N ASN A 133 2.07 -18.06 11.78
CA ASN A 133 0.76 -17.53 11.43
C ASN A 133 0.45 -16.22 12.18
N TYR A 134 -0.38 -15.39 11.57
CA TYR A 134 -0.96 -14.20 12.18
C TYR A 134 -2.30 -14.57 12.82
N SER A 135 -2.65 -13.93 13.94
CA SER A 135 -4.05 -13.89 14.38
C SER A 135 -4.76 -12.80 13.60
N ILE A 136 -5.90 -13.14 12.99
CA ILE A 136 -6.70 -12.22 12.17
C ILE A 136 -8.04 -12.02 12.86
N GLU A 137 -8.38 -10.75 13.11
CA GLU A 137 -9.69 -10.33 13.60
C GLU A 137 -10.32 -9.42 12.54
N THR A 138 -11.56 -9.70 12.17
CA THR A 138 -12.28 -8.95 11.13
C THR A 138 -13.46 -8.21 11.75
N GLY A 139 -13.77 -7.05 11.20
CA GLY A 139 -15.00 -6.30 11.45
C GLY A 139 -15.47 -5.68 10.14
N PRO A 140 -16.64 -5.02 10.13
CA PRO A 140 -17.26 -4.53 8.91
C PRO A 140 -16.31 -3.70 8.04
N ASN A 141 -15.59 -2.75 8.64
CA ASN A 141 -14.68 -1.86 7.91
C ASN A 141 -13.22 -1.98 8.40
N ARG A 142 -12.86 -3.10 9.03
CA ARG A 142 -11.53 -3.27 9.63
C ARG A 142 -11.01 -4.69 9.57
N VAL A 143 -9.69 -4.81 9.41
CA VAL A 143 -8.94 -6.06 9.54
C VAL A 143 -7.75 -5.82 10.45
N ARG A 144 -7.66 -6.58 11.54
CA ARG A 144 -6.54 -6.52 12.48
C ARG A 144 -5.72 -7.80 12.36
N LEU A 145 -4.44 -7.65 12.02
CA LEU A 145 -3.47 -8.74 12.00
C LEU A 145 -2.51 -8.56 13.16
N ALA A 146 -2.35 -9.58 14.01
CA ALA A 146 -1.46 -9.50 15.16
C ALA A 146 -0.47 -10.66 15.22
N ARG A 147 0.72 -10.35 15.74
CA ARG A 147 1.80 -11.31 15.96
C ARG A 147 2.77 -10.78 17.02
N GLY A 148 3.09 -11.62 18.01
CA GLY A 148 4.11 -11.30 19.03
C GLY A 148 3.87 -9.99 19.79
N GLY A 149 2.60 -9.70 20.11
CA GLY A 149 2.20 -8.45 20.79
C GLY A 149 2.21 -7.20 19.90
N LYS A 150 2.52 -7.32 18.61
CA LYS A 150 2.42 -6.26 17.61
C LYS A 150 1.17 -6.47 16.76
N ASN A 151 0.61 -5.39 16.22
CA ASN A 151 -0.53 -5.46 15.33
C ASN A 151 -0.42 -4.46 14.17
N LEU A 152 -1.00 -4.84 13.03
CA LEU A 152 -1.33 -3.99 11.91
C LEU A 152 -2.85 -3.93 11.82
N ILE A 153 -3.40 -2.74 11.69
CA ILE A 153 -4.84 -2.53 11.50
C ILE A 153 -5.02 -1.86 10.15
N ILE A 154 -5.84 -2.46 9.30
CA ILE A 154 -6.27 -1.92 8.02
C ILE A 154 -7.74 -1.52 8.20
N THR A 155 -8.06 -0.27 7.88
CA THR A 155 -9.42 0.29 7.96
C THR A 155 -9.82 0.86 6.61
N SER A 156 -11.13 0.86 6.33
CA SER A 156 -11.73 1.55 5.20
C SER A 156 -12.92 2.40 5.66
N GLU A 157 -13.32 3.38 4.85
CA GLU A 157 -14.56 4.12 5.05
C GLU A 157 -15.78 3.22 4.78
N GLU A 158 -15.65 2.29 3.84
CA GLU A 158 -16.69 1.34 3.44
C GLU A 158 -16.47 -0.04 4.05
N GLU A 159 -17.45 -0.92 3.90
CA GLU A 159 -17.35 -2.30 4.34
C GLU A 159 -16.24 -3.06 3.55
N LEU A 160 -15.40 -3.78 4.28
CA LEU A 160 -14.33 -4.63 3.77
C LEU A 160 -14.83 -6.06 3.63
N ASP A 161 -14.96 -6.51 2.39
CA ASP A 161 -15.19 -7.91 2.05
C ASP A 161 -13.85 -8.62 1.80
N LEU A 162 -13.42 -9.44 2.76
CA LEU A 162 -12.19 -10.23 2.67
C LEU A 162 -12.38 -11.41 1.72
N LYS A 163 -11.80 -11.31 0.52
CA LYS A 163 -11.80 -12.37 -0.49
C LYS A 163 -10.42 -12.97 -0.70
N GLY A 164 -10.40 -14.27 -1.00
CA GLY A 164 -9.20 -15.02 -1.36
C GLY A 164 -8.57 -15.77 -0.18
N GLU A 165 -7.67 -16.71 -0.50
CA GLU A 165 -6.91 -17.44 0.51
C GLU A 165 -5.70 -16.62 0.96
N SER A 166 -5.42 -16.66 2.27
CA SER A 166 -4.14 -16.16 2.77
C SER A 166 -3.02 -17.05 2.23
N LEU A 167 -2.17 -16.46 1.38
CA LEU A 167 -1.01 -17.17 0.86
C LEU A 167 0.18 -16.93 1.79
N PRO A 168 0.66 -17.96 2.51
CA PRO A 168 1.90 -17.82 3.26
C PRO A 168 3.04 -17.58 2.27
N LYS A 169 3.86 -16.56 2.54
CA LYS A 169 5.04 -16.26 1.73
C LYS A 169 5.97 -17.47 1.73
N ARG A 170 6.12 -18.14 0.59
CA ARG A 170 7.00 -19.31 0.45
C ARG A 170 8.45 -18.86 0.56
N THR A 171 9.18 -19.35 1.55
CA THR A 171 10.63 -19.23 1.58
C THR A 171 11.21 -20.19 0.56
N PHE A 172 11.82 -19.65 -0.50
CA PHE A 172 12.76 -20.44 -1.29
C PHE A 172 13.99 -20.64 -0.40
N SER A 173 14.19 -21.85 0.11
CA SER A 173 15.47 -22.26 0.68
C SER A 173 16.53 -22.08 -0.41
N ARG A 174 17.50 -21.20 -0.15
CA ARG A 174 18.74 -21.14 -0.94
C ARG A 174 19.58 -22.38 -0.68
#